data_AF-C5MBE6-F1
#
_entry.id   AF-C5MBE6-F1
#
_cell.length_a   1.000
_cell.length_b   1.000
_cell.length_c   1.000
_cell.angle_alpha   90.00
_cell.angle_beta   90.00
_cell.angle_gamma   90.00
#
_symmetry.space_group_name_H-M   'P 1'
#
loop_
_entity.id
_entity.type
_entity.pdbx_description
1 polymer ?
#
loop_
_entity_poly.entity_id
_entity_poly.type
_entity_poly.pdbx_seq_one_letter_code
_entity_poly.pdbx_strand_id
1 'polypeptide(L)'
;MSSLKDIEQREKIEAFATAIIHWLSEFPRSPIGSETTVEELVQPSTLYRIFKILFLREDMETLQNDKWFLENQSVTGTSILHIHEYTMKQVEILDELLDSHLRAKVDLNLTPHLNLYKLIIFQDHYELKKICQILFKIGTFTSRLSTNGLAYFEFLTDVDKNSINQFKEKILSIPTDKRKKNKYPGLREKTMPPVETNSDYESTENRVGTGIGVAGGSGSGSGSGSCYYIDEEEWDALNWENSIFENLIYKLAREMNN
;
A
#
# COMPACT_ATOMS: atom_id res chain seq x y z
N MET A 1 25.13 -3.79 -13.46
CA MET A 1 25.07 -4.23 -12.06
C MET A 1 23.67 -4.18 -11.42
N SER A 2 22.70 -3.39 -11.93
CA SER A 2 21.30 -3.41 -11.41
C SER A 2 20.56 -4.73 -11.68
N SER A 3 20.68 -5.26 -12.90
CA SER A 3 19.89 -6.43 -13.36
C SER A 3 20.10 -7.73 -12.57
N LEU A 4 21.29 -7.97 -11.99
CA LEU A 4 21.54 -9.21 -11.24
C LEU A 4 20.88 -9.19 -9.85
N LYS A 5 20.86 -8.01 -9.20
CA LYS A 5 20.16 -7.84 -7.92
C LYS A 5 18.65 -7.94 -8.09
N ASP A 6 18.14 -7.44 -9.21
CA ASP A 6 16.71 -7.52 -9.53
C ASP A 6 16.26 -8.96 -9.78
N ILE A 7 17.09 -9.78 -10.45
CA ILE A 7 16.81 -11.21 -10.67
C ILE A 7 16.82 -11.98 -9.34
N GLU A 8 17.88 -11.82 -8.53
CA GLU A 8 17.99 -12.48 -7.23
C GLU A 8 16.82 -12.10 -6.30
N GLN A 9 16.35 -10.84 -6.39
CA GLN A 9 15.21 -10.39 -5.62
C GLN A 9 13.89 -11.00 -6.08
N ARG A 10 13.70 -11.24 -7.39
CA ARG A 10 12.51 -11.92 -7.92
C ARG A 10 12.46 -13.38 -7.46
N GLU A 11 13.57 -14.10 -7.55
CA GLU A 11 13.67 -15.49 -7.09
C GLU A 11 13.32 -15.62 -5.60
N LYS A 12 13.79 -14.69 -4.75
CA LYS A 12 13.44 -14.65 -3.33
C LYS A 12 11.95 -14.39 -3.10
N ILE A 13 11.33 -13.53 -3.91
CA ILE A 13 9.90 -13.23 -3.81
C ILE A 13 9.08 -14.44 -4.25
N GLU A 14 9.48 -15.14 -5.32
CA GLU A 14 8.81 -16.35 -5.77
C GLU A 14 8.91 -17.47 -4.73
N ALA A 15 10.10 -17.70 -4.15
CA ALA A 15 10.27 -18.65 -3.06
C ALA A 15 9.38 -18.29 -1.84
N PHE A 16 9.24 -17.00 -1.53
CA PHE A 16 8.31 -16.54 -0.50
C PHE A 16 6.85 -16.81 -0.86
N ALA A 17 6.43 -16.55 -2.10
CA ALA A 17 5.08 -16.84 -2.55
C ALA A 17 4.78 -18.35 -2.47
N THR A 18 5.71 -19.21 -2.89
CA THR A 18 5.61 -20.66 -2.75
C THR A 18 5.47 -21.09 -1.30
N ALA A 19 6.26 -20.52 -0.39
CA ALA A 19 6.13 -20.81 1.04
C ALA A 19 4.74 -20.41 1.60
N ILE A 20 4.17 -19.29 1.12
CA ILE A 20 2.79 -18.89 1.45
C ILE A 20 1.76 -19.86 0.86
N ILE A 21 1.97 -20.39 -0.34
CA ILE A 21 1.11 -21.43 -0.94
C ILE A 21 1.12 -22.68 -0.07
N HIS A 22 2.29 -23.20 0.28
CA HIS A 22 2.42 -24.34 1.18
C HIS A 22 1.67 -24.09 2.49
N TRP A 23 1.87 -22.92 3.11
CA TRP A 23 1.19 -22.56 4.34
C TRP A 23 -0.32 -22.48 4.20
N LEU A 24 -0.83 -21.86 3.14
CA LEU A 24 -2.25 -21.74 2.87
C LEU A 24 -2.88 -23.10 2.52
N SER A 25 -2.14 -24.04 1.93
CA SER A 25 -2.65 -25.38 1.59
C SER A 25 -3.00 -26.21 2.84
N GLU A 26 -2.39 -25.91 3.99
CA GLU A 26 -2.69 -26.57 5.27
C GLU A 26 -4.04 -26.13 5.87
N PHE A 27 -4.63 -25.04 5.38
CA PHE A 27 -5.91 -24.57 5.91
C PHE A 27 -7.04 -25.53 5.56
N PRO A 28 -7.98 -25.78 6.50
CA PRO A 28 -9.11 -26.65 6.23
C PRO A 28 -9.96 -26.07 5.09
N ARG A 29 -10.19 -26.89 4.06
CA ARG A 29 -10.91 -26.53 2.82
C ARG A 29 -10.18 -25.48 1.96
N SER A 30 -8.86 -25.37 2.07
CA SER A 30 -8.06 -24.50 1.20
C SER A 30 -8.40 -24.71 -0.28
N PRO A 31 -8.54 -23.65 -1.09
CA PRO A 31 -8.83 -23.78 -2.52
C PRO A 31 -7.58 -24.09 -3.33
N ILE A 32 -6.41 -24.15 -2.70
CA ILE A 32 -5.10 -24.39 -3.31
C ILE A 32 -4.42 -25.59 -2.64
N GLY A 33 -3.64 -26.32 -3.44
CA GLY A 33 -2.77 -27.41 -2.99
C GLY A 33 -1.33 -26.94 -2.82
N SER A 34 -0.45 -27.82 -2.31
CA SER A 34 0.98 -27.52 -2.19
C SER A 34 1.69 -27.49 -3.54
N GLU A 35 1.08 -28.10 -4.56
CA GLU A 35 1.51 -28.09 -5.95
C GLU A 35 1.07 -26.86 -6.74
N THR A 36 0.23 -26.00 -6.16
CA THR A 36 -0.30 -24.81 -6.83
C THR A 36 0.83 -23.85 -7.20
N THR A 37 0.78 -23.33 -8.43
CA THR A 37 1.80 -22.40 -8.92
C THR A 37 1.52 -20.96 -8.48
N VAL A 38 2.55 -20.09 -8.55
CA VAL A 38 2.38 -18.66 -8.27
C VAL A 38 1.40 -18.01 -9.26
N GLU A 39 1.39 -18.45 -10.52
CA GLU A 39 0.47 -17.97 -11.55
C GLU A 39 -0.99 -18.32 -11.23
N GLU A 40 -1.23 -19.50 -10.65
CA GLU A 40 -2.54 -19.95 -10.19
C GLU A 40 -2.98 -19.23 -8.91
N LEU A 41 -2.04 -18.94 -7.99
CA LEU A 41 -2.29 -18.19 -6.77
C LEU A 41 -2.86 -16.80 -7.06
N VAL A 42 -2.27 -16.09 -8.03
CA VAL A 42 -2.67 -14.72 -8.37
C VAL A 42 -3.93 -14.64 -9.23
N GLN A 43 -4.53 -15.78 -9.61
CA GLN A 43 -5.80 -15.75 -10.34
C GLN A 43 -6.90 -15.11 -9.49
N PRO A 44 -7.73 -14.22 -10.07
CA PRO A 44 -8.79 -13.55 -9.31
C PRO A 44 -9.74 -14.53 -8.60
N SER A 45 -10.08 -15.64 -9.25
CA SER A 45 -10.93 -16.70 -8.69
C SER A 45 -10.28 -17.41 -7.50
N THR A 46 -8.98 -17.66 -7.55
CA THR A 46 -8.20 -18.26 -6.46
C THR A 46 -8.14 -17.31 -5.27
N LEU A 47 -7.75 -16.04 -5.49
CA LEU A 47 -7.70 -15.02 -4.44
C LEU A 47 -9.05 -14.83 -3.75
N TYR A 48 -10.14 -14.81 -4.53
CA TYR A 48 -11.49 -14.71 -3.99
C TYR A 48 -11.84 -15.87 -3.05
N ARG A 49 -11.50 -17.09 -3.44
CA ARG A 49 -11.72 -18.28 -2.60
C ARG A 49 -10.84 -18.27 -1.34
N ILE A 50 -9.60 -17.78 -1.44
CA ILE A 50 -8.72 -17.61 -0.27
C ILE A 50 -9.34 -16.59 0.70
N PHE A 51 -9.80 -15.44 0.20
CA PHE A 51 -10.47 -14.43 1.02
C PHE A 51 -11.70 -15.00 1.72
N LYS A 52 -12.51 -15.83 1.04
CA LYS A 52 -13.65 -16.53 1.67
C LYS A 52 -13.29 -17.41 2.86
N ILE A 53 -12.09 -17.96 2.90
CA ILE A 53 -11.62 -18.80 4.01
C ILE A 53 -11.08 -17.95 5.15
N LEU A 54 -10.32 -16.91 4.80
CA LEU A 54 -9.62 -16.08 5.77
C LEU A 54 -10.53 -15.02 6.40
N PHE A 55 -11.44 -14.42 5.64
CA PHE A 55 -12.28 -13.33 6.10
C PHE A 55 -13.46 -13.84 6.93
N LEU A 56 -14.02 -12.97 7.75
CA LEU A 56 -15.25 -13.29 8.48
C LEU A 56 -16.44 -13.30 7.52
N ARG A 57 -17.48 -14.03 7.88
CA ARG A 57 -18.66 -14.19 7.01
C ARG A 57 -19.36 -12.85 6.78
N GLU A 58 -19.38 -12.02 7.81
CA GLU A 58 -19.95 -10.67 7.80
C GLU A 58 -19.22 -9.75 6.81
N ASP A 59 -17.90 -9.92 6.65
CA ASP A 59 -17.08 -9.13 5.71
C ASP A 59 -17.37 -9.50 4.24
N MET A 60 -17.86 -10.72 3.99
CA MET A 60 -18.15 -11.25 2.64
C MET A 60 -19.60 -11.06 2.21
N GLU A 61 -20.55 -11.02 3.16
CA GLU A 61 -22.00 -10.95 2.88
C GLU A 61 -22.46 -9.58 2.37
N THR A 62 -21.66 -8.54 2.57
CA THR A 62 -21.93 -7.16 2.10
C THR A 62 -22.05 -7.06 0.58
N LEU A 63 -21.55 -8.04 -0.17
CA LEU A 63 -21.25 -7.84 -1.58
C LEU A 63 -21.84 -8.87 -2.57
N GLN A 64 -22.51 -9.94 -2.13
CA GLN A 64 -23.16 -10.96 -3.02
C GLN A 64 -22.42 -11.30 -4.33
N ASN A 65 -21.08 -11.39 -4.30
CA ASN A 65 -20.25 -11.36 -5.50
C ASN A 65 -19.95 -12.73 -6.12
N ASP A 66 -20.47 -13.82 -5.55
CA ASP A 66 -20.18 -15.21 -5.94
C ASP A 66 -20.33 -15.49 -7.44
N LYS A 67 -21.34 -14.89 -8.09
CA LYS A 67 -21.61 -15.10 -9.53
C LYS A 67 -20.46 -14.67 -10.42
N TRP A 68 -19.81 -13.55 -10.11
CA TRP A 68 -18.72 -13.01 -10.93
C TRP A 68 -17.50 -13.93 -11.01
N PHE A 69 -17.29 -14.78 -9.98
CA PHE A 69 -16.15 -15.70 -9.88
C PHE A 69 -16.49 -17.16 -10.19
N LEU A 70 -17.77 -17.56 -10.10
CA LEU A 70 -18.22 -18.91 -10.42
C LEU A 70 -18.50 -19.10 -11.91
N GLU A 71 -19.12 -18.12 -12.56
CA GLU A 71 -19.56 -18.24 -13.97
C GLU A 71 -18.43 -18.00 -14.97
N ASN A 72 -17.34 -17.33 -14.56
CA ASN A 72 -16.26 -16.86 -15.44
C ASN A 72 -14.89 -17.49 -15.12
N GLN A 73 -14.88 -18.69 -14.53
CA GLN A 73 -13.65 -19.39 -14.13
C GLN A 73 -12.71 -19.76 -15.30
N SER A 74 -13.25 -19.84 -16.52
CA SER A 74 -12.55 -20.24 -17.74
C SER A 74 -12.05 -19.07 -18.60
N VAL A 75 -12.35 -17.82 -18.23
CA VAL A 75 -11.90 -16.62 -18.96
C VAL A 75 -10.51 -16.23 -18.46
N THR A 76 -9.58 -17.16 -18.56
CA THR A 76 -8.16 -16.98 -18.21
C THR A 76 -7.36 -16.90 -19.50
N GLY A 77 -7.51 -15.76 -20.17
CA GLY A 77 -6.79 -15.44 -21.40
C GLY A 77 -6.31 -14.00 -21.34
N THR A 78 -5.37 -13.69 -20.45
CA THR A 78 -4.62 -12.44 -20.52
C THR A 78 -3.57 -12.54 -21.62
N SER A 79 -4.00 -12.45 -22.88
CA SER A 79 -3.03 -12.00 -23.88
C SER A 79 -2.66 -10.56 -23.52
N ILE A 80 -1.38 -10.22 -23.57
CA ILE A 80 -0.85 -8.87 -23.26
C ILE A 80 -1.61 -7.76 -24.02
N LEU A 81 -2.29 -8.13 -25.12
CA LEU A 81 -3.05 -7.23 -25.97
C LEU A 81 -4.52 -7.05 -25.57
N HIS A 82 -5.16 -7.98 -24.84
CA HIS A 82 -6.58 -7.92 -24.49
C HIS A 82 -6.83 -8.44 -23.07
N ILE A 83 -7.25 -7.53 -22.19
CA ILE A 83 -7.74 -7.85 -20.84
C ILE A 83 -9.26 -7.90 -20.90
N HIS A 84 -9.86 -8.99 -20.47
CA HIS A 84 -11.32 -9.10 -20.48
C HIS A 84 -11.95 -8.19 -19.42
N GLU A 85 -13.06 -7.53 -19.77
CA GLU A 85 -13.84 -6.70 -18.83
C GLU A 85 -14.21 -7.45 -17.52
N TYR A 86 -14.51 -8.76 -17.60
CA TYR A 86 -14.77 -9.59 -16.44
C TYR A 86 -13.57 -9.66 -15.48
N THR A 87 -12.35 -9.77 -16.00
CA THR A 87 -11.14 -9.77 -15.17
C THR A 87 -11.00 -8.44 -14.45
N MET A 88 -11.22 -7.32 -15.15
CA MET A 88 -11.17 -5.99 -14.53
C MET A 88 -12.21 -5.88 -13.40
N LYS A 89 -13.43 -6.36 -13.62
CA LYS A 89 -14.48 -6.31 -12.60
C LYS A 89 -14.18 -7.19 -11.39
N GLN A 90 -13.61 -8.38 -11.62
CA GLN A 90 -13.16 -9.26 -10.54
C GLN A 90 -12.07 -8.61 -9.70
N VAL A 91 -11.14 -7.86 -10.32
CA VAL A 91 -10.11 -7.11 -9.61
C VAL A 91 -10.72 -6.02 -8.73
N GLU A 92 -11.68 -5.22 -9.25
CA GLU A 92 -12.37 -4.19 -8.45
C GLU A 92 -13.03 -4.80 -7.21
N ILE A 93 -13.72 -5.93 -7.39
CA ILE A 93 -14.39 -6.62 -6.29
C ILE A 93 -13.38 -7.10 -5.24
N LEU A 94 -12.25 -7.67 -5.67
CA LEU A 94 -11.21 -8.12 -4.75
C LEU A 94 -10.61 -6.95 -3.98
N ASP A 95 -10.43 -5.80 -4.63
CA ASP A 95 -9.87 -4.60 -4.02
C ASP A 95 -10.84 -4.03 -2.97
N GLU A 96 -12.13 -3.94 -3.30
CA GLU A 96 -13.17 -3.49 -2.36
C GLU A 96 -13.30 -4.42 -1.14
N LEU A 97 -13.26 -5.74 -1.37
CA LEU A 97 -13.29 -6.73 -0.28
C LEU A 97 -12.07 -6.60 0.63
N LEU A 98 -10.88 -6.46 0.04
CA LEU A 98 -9.66 -6.35 0.80
C LEU A 98 -9.63 -5.03 1.59
N ASP A 99 -9.98 -3.91 0.97
CA ASP A 99 -10.04 -2.59 1.62
C ASP A 99 -11.06 -2.60 2.77
N SER A 100 -12.26 -3.15 2.55
CA SER A 100 -13.27 -3.31 3.59
C SER A 100 -12.76 -4.12 4.79
N HIS A 101 -12.15 -5.29 4.55
CA HIS A 101 -11.60 -6.13 5.62
C HIS A 101 -10.45 -5.42 6.37
N LEU A 102 -9.52 -4.80 5.62
CA LEU A 102 -8.41 -4.07 6.21
C LEU A 102 -8.91 -2.89 7.05
N ARG A 103 -9.87 -2.09 6.58
CA ARG A 103 -10.48 -0.98 7.36
C ARG A 103 -11.16 -1.46 8.63
N ALA A 104 -11.82 -2.62 8.59
CA ALA A 104 -12.57 -3.14 9.72
C ALA A 104 -11.67 -3.79 10.79
N LYS A 105 -10.54 -4.38 10.42
CA LYS A 105 -9.79 -5.30 11.29
C LYS A 105 -8.29 -5.02 11.41
N VAL A 106 -7.71 -4.21 10.53
CA VAL A 106 -6.27 -3.95 10.47
C VAL A 106 -5.98 -2.46 10.59
N ASP A 107 -4.94 -2.09 11.33
CA ASP A 107 -4.44 -0.72 11.28
C ASP A 107 -3.84 -0.47 9.87
N LEU A 108 -4.58 0.27 9.04
CA LEU A 108 -4.26 0.56 7.64
C LEU A 108 -2.86 1.17 7.48
N ASN A 109 -2.38 1.88 8.51
CA ASN A 109 -1.05 2.50 8.53
C ASN A 109 0.10 1.48 8.50
N LEU A 110 -0.20 0.20 8.77
CA LEU A 110 0.78 -0.89 8.88
C LEU A 110 0.68 -1.90 7.73
N THR A 111 -0.15 -1.63 6.71
CA THR A 111 -0.28 -2.49 5.54
C THR A 111 0.26 -1.81 4.30
N PRO A 112 1.12 -2.47 3.51
CA PRO A 112 1.61 -1.88 2.27
C PRO A 112 0.45 -1.67 1.30
N HIS A 113 0.43 -0.53 0.61
CA HIS A 113 -0.53 -0.27 -0.45
C HIS A 113 -0.35 -1.30 -1.57
N LEU A 114 -1.34 -2.16 -1.78
CA LEU A 114 -1.38 -3.20 -2.80
C LEU A 114 -2.10 -2.69 -4.04
N ASN A 115 -1.54 -2.95 -5.22
CA ASN A 115 -2.22 -2.72 -6.49
C ASN A 115 -2.52 -4.06 -7.16
N LEU A 116 -3.76 -4.53 -7.01
CA LEU A 116 -4.20 -5.82 -7.56
C LEU A 116 -4.20 -5.85 -9.09
N TYR A 117 -4.44 -4.73 -9.77
CA TYR A 117 -4.30 -4.67 -11.23
C TYR A 117 -2.86 -4.96 -11.65
N LYS A 118 -1.89 -4.32 -10.99
CA LYS A 118 -0.48 -4.51 -11.29
C LYS A 118 0.00 -5.93 -10.96
N LEU A 119 -0.54 -6.53 -9.90
CA LEU A 119 -0.33 -7.94 -9.57
C LEU A 119 -0.88 -8.88 -10.66
N ILE A 120 -2.16 -8.75 -11.01
CA ILE A 120 -2.88 -9.77 -11.77
C ILE A 120 -2.62 -9.65 -13.27
N ILE A 121 -2.60 -8.41 -13.79
CA ILE A 121 -2.44 -8.16 -15.22
C ILE A 121 -0.96 -8.14 -15.62
N PHE A 122 -0.13 -7.48 -14.82
CA PHE A 122 1.28 -7.25 -15.15
C PHE A 122 2.23 -8.22 -14.42
N GLN A 123 1.70 -9.14 -13.60
CA GLN A 123 2.48 -10.13 -12.85
C GLN A 123 3.63 -9.49 -12.06
N ASP A 124 3.38 -8.32 -11.47
CA ASP A 124 4.41 -7.57 -10.78
C ASP A 124 4.85 -8.26 -9.47
N HIS A 125 6.12 -8.66 -9.40
CA HIS A 125 6.67 -9.36 -8.26
C HIS A 125 6.66 -8.52 -6.96
N TYR A 126 6.75 -7.18 -7.03
CA TYR A 126 6.66 -6.37 -5.82
C TYR A 126 5.24 -6.38 -5.24
N GLU A 127 4.23 -6.35 -6.10
CA GLU A 127 2.84 -6.53 -5.66
C GLU A 127 2.58 -7.97 -5.16
N LEU A 128 3.20 -8.98 -5.79
CA LEU A 128 3.12 -10.37 -5.34
C LEU A 128 3.63 -10.50 -3.90
N LYS A 129 4.78 -9.88 -3.62
CA LYS A 129 5.31 -9.81 -2.26
C LYS A 129 4.29 -9.18 -1.31
N LYS A 130 3.69 -8.04 -1.67
CA LYS A 130 2.74 -7.33 -0.80
C LYS A 130 1.49 -8.15 -0.51
N ILE A 131 0.89 -8.81 -1.51
CA ILE A 131 -0.29 -9.65 -1.28
C ILE A 131 0.07 -10.83 -0.38
N CYS A 132 1.23 -11.46 -0.56
CA CYS A 132 1.70 -12.54 0.31
C CYS A 132 1.89 -12.07 1.76
N GLN A 133 2.45 -10.86 1.96
CA GLN A 133 2.56 -10.25 3.29
C GLN A 133 1.20 -9.97 3.93
N ILE A 134 0.23 -9.47 3.15
CA ILE A 134 -1.13 -9.19 3.60
C ILE A 134 -1.85 -10.49 3.95
N LEU A 135 -1.82 -11.51 3.09
CA LEU A 135 -2.42 -12.82 3.31
C LEU A 135 -1.88 -13.48 4.58
N PHE A 136 -0.55 -13.43 4.77
CA PHE A 136 0.07 -13.94 5.98
C PHE A 136 -0.43 -13.20 7.23
N LYS A 137 -0.42 -11.86 7.19
CA LYS A 137 -0.89 -11.02 8.31
C LYS A 137 -2.36 -11.31 8.64
N ILE A 138 -3.22 -11.40 7.64
CA ILE A 138 -4.64 -11.72 7.84
C ILE A 138 -4.77 -13.12 8.43
N GLY A 139 -4.15 -14.12 7.80
CA GLY A 139 -4.25 -15.51 8.22
C GLY A 139 -3.62 -15.79 9.59
N THR A 140 -2.73 -14.95 10.13
CA THR A 140 -2.19 -15.10 11.50
C THR A 140 -2.81 -14.19 12.55
N PHE A 141 -3.42 -13.05 12.19
CA PHE A 141 -3.87 -12.06 13.16
C PHE A 141 -5.37 -11.73 13.12
N THR A 142 -5.98 -11.62 11.93
CA THR A 142 -7.37 -11.12 11.81
C THR A 142 -8.36 -12.16 11.32
N SER A 143 -7.88 -13.25 10.73
CA SER A 143 -8.75 -14.31 10.23
C SER A 143 -9.42 -15.10 11.36
N ARG A 144 -10.56 -15.71 11.05
CA ARG A 144 -11.22 -16.68 11.96
C ARG A 144 -10.31 -17.86 12.32
N LEU A 145 -9.40 -18.18 11.41
CA LEU A 145 -8.47 -19.30 11.50
C LEU A 145 -7.08 -18.85 11.96
N SER A 146 -6.96 -17.70 12.64
CA SER A 146 -5.68 -17.13 13.08
C SER A 146 -4.85 -18.09 13.93
N THR A 147 -5.48 -18.75 14.90
CA THR A 147 -4.84 -19.79 15.72
C THR A 147 -4.32 -20.95 14.88
N ASN A 148 -5.10 -21.37 13.86
CA ASN A 148 -4.70 -22.41 12.93
C ASN A 148 -3.55 -21.93 12.05
N GLY A 149 -3.60 -20.70 11.53
CA GLY A 149 -2.53 -20.10 10.73
C GLY A 149 -1.21 -20.03 11.47
N LEU A 150 -1.24 -19.67 12.76
CA LEU A 150 -0.05 -19.71 13.62
C LEU A 150 0.46 -21.14 13.84
N ALA A 151 -0.44 -22.10 14.06
CA ALA A 151 -0.06 -23.50 14.22
C ALA A 151 0.53 -24.11 12.94
N TYR A 152 -0.10 -23.87 11.78
CA TYR A 152 0.35 -24.38 10.48
C TYR A 152 1.71 -23.80 10.07
N PHE A 153 2.02 -22.58 10.49
CA PHE A 153 3.35 -22.02 10.30
C PHE A 153 4.46 -22.87 10.95
N GLU A 154 4.18 -23.51 12.09
CA GLU A 154 5.14 -24.39 12.77
C GLU A 154 5.37 -25.73 12.05
N PHE A 155 4.46 -26.16 11.19
CA PHE A 155 4.58 -27.42 10.44
C PHE A 155 5.27 -27.25 9.08
N LEU A 156 5.56 -26.02 8.67
CA LEU A 156 6.33 -25.75 7.46
C LEU A 156 7.77 -26.25 7.55
N THR A 157 8.37 -26.50 6.39
CA THR A 157 9.80 -26.80 6.28
C THR A 157 10.65 -25.62 6.75
N ASP A 158 11.87 -25.87 7.20
CA ASP A 158 12.79 -24.80 7.62
C ASP A 158 13.08 -23.81 6.47
N VAL A 159 13.07 -24.29 5.22
CA VAL A 159 13.24 -23.47 4.01
C VAL A 159 12.08 -22.49 3.87
N ASP A 160 10.84 -22.98 3.99
CA ASP A 160 9.63 -22.14 3.87
C ASP A 160 9.52 -21.15 5.04
N LYS A 161 9.82 -21.60 6.26
CA LYS A 161 9.88 -20.74 7.45
C LYS A 161 10.88 -19.60 7.27
N ASN A 162 12.07 -19.90 6.77
CA ASN A 162 13.11 -18.89 6.52
C ASN A 162 12.66 -17.89 5.45
N SER A 163 12.07 -18.38 4.35
CA SER A 163 11.52 -17.52 3.29
C SER A 163 10.43 -16.58 3.82
N ILE A 164 9.52 -17.07 4.65
CA ILE A 164 8.49 -16.24 5.27
C ILE A 164 9.09 -15.23 6.26
N ASN A 165 9.99 -15.69 7.15
CA ASN A 165 10.59 -14.83 8.17
C ASN A 165 11.38 -13.66 7.57
N GLN A 166 12.08 -13.89 6.46
CA GLN A 166 12.82 -12.85 5.72
C GLN A 166 11.93 -11.66 5.31
N PHE A 167 10.65 -11.90 5.01
CA PHE A 167 9.70 -10.88 4.59
C PHE A 167 8.70 -10.47 5.69
N LYS A 168 8.64 -11.23 6.79
CA LYS A 168 7.81 -10.98 7.98
C LYS A 168 8.38 -9.89 8.89
N GLU A 169 9.70 -9.75 9.00
CA GLU A 169 10.32 -8.76 9.91
C GLU A 169 10.01 -7.29 9.54
N LYS A 170 9.71 -6.98 8.27
CA LYS A 170 9.21 -5.65 7.87
C LYS A 170 7.74 -5.40 8.22
N ILE A 171 6.99 -6.44 8.63
CA ILE A 171 5.59 -6.36 9.08
C ILE A 171 5.51 -6.23 10.61
N LEU A 172 6.48 -6.81 11.34
CA LEU A 172 6.50 -6.88 12.81
C LEU A 172 7.47 -5.91 13.49
N SER A 173 8.39 -5.26 12.77
CA SER A 173 9.27 -4.23 13.34
C SER A 173 8.55 -2.89 13.48
N ILE A 174 7.61 -2.82 14.43
CA ILE A 174 7.46 -1.60 15.23
C ILE A 174 8.34 -1.83 16.45
N PRO A 175 9.48 -1.13 16.60
CA PRO A 175 10.05 -0.92 17.91
C PRO A 175 9.03 -0.13 18.72
N THR A 176 8.25 -0.81 19.56
CA THR A 176 7.40 -0.19 20.59
C THR A 176 8.22 0.67 21.56
N ASP A 177 9.55 0.58 21.52
CA ASP A 177 10.50 1.41 22.28
C ASP A 177 10.85 2.75 21.63
N LYS A 178 10.29 3.10 20.47
CA LYS A 178 10.42 4.46 19.91
C LYS A 178 9.07 5.10 19.67
N ARG A 179 8.28 5.23 20.75
CA ARG A 179 7.55 6.49 20.98
C ARG A 179 8.60 7.61 21.00
N LYS A 180 8.96 8.10 19.82
CA LYS A 180 9.80 9.29 19.65
C LYS A 180 9.04 10.41 20.37
N LYS A 181 9.52 10.75 21.58
CA LYS A 181 9.43 12.12 22.09
C LYS A 181 9.71 13.04 20.91
N ASN A 182 8.86 14.06 20.69
CA ASN A 182 8.99 15.06 19.62
C ASN A 182 10.44 15.19 19.14
N LYS A 183 10.73 14.64 17.96
CA LYS A 183 12.11 14.65 17.43
C LYS A 183 12.53 16.05 16.98
N TYR A 184 11.56 16.98 16.92
CA TYR A 184 11.77 18.39 16.57
C TYR A 184 10.92 19.31 17.47
N PRO A 185 11.32 19.53 18.73
CA PRO A 185 10.76 20.62 19.51
C PRO A 185 11.29 21.93 18.90
N GLY A 186 10.45 22.67 18.18
CA GLY A 186 10.77 24.02 17.69
C GLY A 186 10.74 24.25 16.18
N LEU A 187 10.46 23.24 15.32
CA LEU A 187 10.36 23.48 13.88
C LEU A 187 9.05 24.18 13.46
N ARG A 188 8.04 24.19 14.34
CA ARG A 188 6.76 24.86 14.11
C ARG A 188 6.88 26.38 13.98
N GLU A 189 7.99 26.96 14.44
CA GLU A 189 8.19 28.41 14.47
C GLU A 189 8.92 28.96 13.23
N LYS A 190 9.50 28.11 12.37
CA LYS A 190 10.33 28.56 11.23
C LYS A 190 9.72 28.33 9.85
N THR A 191 8.68 27.51 9.73
CA THR A 191 8.02 27.22 8.44
C THR A 191 6.66 27.88 8.27
N MET A 192 6.14 28.57 9.31
CA MET A 192 5.01 29.45 9.11
C MET A 192 5.50 30.77 8.50
N PRO A 193 4.98 31.22 7.35
CA PRO A 193 5.12 32.61 6.97
C PRO A 193 4.55 33.47 8.11
N PRO A 194 5.17 34.61 8.44
CA PRO A 194 4.67 35.47 9.50
C PRO A 194 3.21 35.80 9.21
N VAL A 195 2.36 35.56 10.20
CA VAL A 195 0.96 35.97 10.18
C VAL A 195 0.95 37.49 10.19
N GLU A 196 1.02 38.10 9.02
CA GLU A 196 0.53 39.46 8.82
C GLU A 196 -0.98 39.36 8.65
N THR A 197 -1.66 39.41 9.80
CA THR A 197 -3.06 39.81 9.90
C THR A 197 -3.27 41.18 9.25
N ASN A 198 -4.31 41.26 8.40
CA ASN A 198 -4.99 42.45 7.87
C ASN A 198 -4.22 43.32 6.86
N SER A 199 -4.67 43.35 5.61
CA SER A 199 -5.50 44.48 5.11
C SER A 199 -5.86 44.31 3.63
N ASP A 200 -7.14 44.57 3.35
CA ASP A 200 -7.67 45.23 2.16
C ASP A 200 -7.62 44.51 0.81
N TYR A 201 -8.74 43.83 0.56
CA TYR A 201 -9.35 43.70 -0.75
C TYR A 201 -9.64 45.11 -1.30
N GLU A 202 -8.91 45.57 -2.33
CA GLU A 202 -9.48 46.27 -3.49
C GLU A 202 -8.42 46.66 -4.54
N SER A 203 -8.68 46.21 -5.78
CA SER A 203 -8.53 46.97 -7.02
C SER A 203 -7.13 47.38 -7.51
N THR A 204 -6.58 46.59 -8.44
CA THR A 204 -5.61 47.10 -9.42
C THR A 204 -6.35 47.51 -10.70
N GLU A 205 -6.58 48.82 -10.87
CA GLU A 205 -6.75 49.45 -12.18
C GLU A 205 -5.57 50.38 -12.48
N ASN A 206 -5.11 50.29 -13.74
CA ASN A 206 -4.36 51.29 -14.53
C ASN A 206 -2.87 51.57 -14.29
N ARG A 207 -2.07 50.86 -15.09
CA ARG A 207 -1.14 51.35 -16.14
C ARG A 207 -0.83 52.87 -16.23
N VAL A 208 0.49 53.15 -16.29
CA VAL A 208 1.26 54.13 -17.10
C VAL A 208 2.15 55.11 -16.31
N GLY A 209 3.47 54.89 -16.39
CA GLY A 209 4.42 55.84 -17.00
C GLY A 209 5.24 56.81 -16.12
N THR A 210 6.55 56.83 -16.39
CA THR A 210 7.61 57.85 -16.08
C THR A 210 8.08 57.93 -14.62
N GLY A 211 9.37 57.97 -14.25
CA GLY A 211 10.66 57.98 -14.93
C GLY A 211 11.74 58.55 -13.97
N ILE A 212 12.98 58.04 -14.10
CA ILE A 212 14.28 58.64 -13.69
C ILE A 212 14.77 58.41 -12.24
N GLY A 213 15.85 57.60 -12.11
CA GLY A 213 17.08 58.05 -11.41
C GLY A 213 17.81 57.09 -10.43
N VAL A 214 18.81 56.33 -10.93
CA VAL A 214 20.21 56.13 -10.42
C VAL A 214 20.44 55.92 -8.91
N ALA A 215 21.21 55.00 -8.31
CA ALA A 215 22.26 53.99 -8.60
C ALA A 215 22.17 52.96 -7.43
N GLY A 216 22.76 51.77 -7.37
CA GLY A 216 23.90 51.13 -8.03
C GLY A 216 24.16 49.82 -7.27
N GLY A 217 24.79 48.84 -7.91
CA GLY A 217 25.14 47.58 -7.25
C GLY A 217 25.16 46.39 -8.19
N SER A 218 26.24 46.28 -8.94
CA SER A 218 26.64 45.15 -9.78
C SER A 218 26.76 43.85 -8.99
N GLY A 219 26.07 42.81 -9.46
CA GLY A 219 26.22 41.42 -9.04
C GLY A 219 25.79 40.49 -10.16
N SER A 220 26.69 40.26 -11.11
CA SER A 220 26.58 39.23 -12.14
C SER A 220 26.53 37.84 -11.48
N GLY A 221 25.39 37.18 -11.58
CA GLY A 221 25.20 35.80 -11.13
C GLY A 221 24.13 35.14 -11.98
N SER A 222 24.59 34.49 -13.04
CA SER A 222 23.91 33.50 -13.88
C SER A 222 22.53 33.06 -13.38
N GLY A 223 21.51 33.23 -14.21
CA GLY A 223 20.21 32.57 -14.07
C GLY A 223 20.39 31.05 -14.05
N SER A 224 20.67 30.52 -12.87
CA SER A 224 20.51 29.11 -12.57
C SER A 224 19.04 28.95 -12.25
N GLY A 225 18.30 28.28 -13.13
CA GLY A 225 17.02 27.68 -12.77
C GLY A 225 17.30 26.75 -11.60
N SER A 226 17.21 27.29 -10.39
CA SER A 226 17.33 26.55 -9.14
C SER A 226 16.14 25.60 -9.13
N CYS A 227 16.37 24.39 -9.63
CA CYS A 227 15.59 23.25 -9.25
C CYS A 227 15.77 23.14 -7.74
N TYR A 228 14.78 23.61 -6.99
CA TYR A 228 14.70 23.39 -5.55
C TYR A 228 14.60 21.88 -5.38
N TYR A 229 15.73 21.25 -5.09
CA TYR A 229 15.74 19.88 -4.61
C TYR A 229 15.24 19.95 -3.18
N ILE A 230 14.09 19.33 -2.93
CA ILE A 230 13.59 19.12 -1.57
C ILE A 230 14.57 18.14 -0.93
N ASP A 231 15.21 18.58 0.15
CA ASP A 231 16.10 17.71 0.90
C ASP A 231 15.29 16.55 1.50
N GLU A 232 15.91 15.37 1.62
CA GLU A 232 15.23 14.16 2.13
C GLU A 232 14.60 14.40 3.52
N GLU A 233 15.23 15.23 4.34
CA GLU A 233 14.70 15.64 5.65
C GLU A 233 13.47 16.55 5.55
N GLU A 234 13.42 17.44 4.55
CA GLU A 234 12.24 18.28 4.28
C GLU A 234 11.09 17.43 3.73
N TRP A 235 11.39 16.47 2.85
CA TRP A 235 10.40 15.53 2.31
C TRP A 235 9.78 14.66 3.42
N ASP A 236 10.60 14.16 4.34
CA ASP A 236 10.13 13.39 5.49
C ASP A 236 9.30 14.24 6.46
N ALA A 237 9.67 15.51 6.66
CA ALA A 237 8.90 16.45 7.46
C ALA A 237 7.53 16.75 6.85
N LEU A 238 7.48 16.99 5.53
CA LEU A 238 6.26 17.20 4.75
C LEU A 238 5.33 15.99 4.81
N ASN A 239 5.86 14.78 4.64
CA ASN A 239 5.05 13.55 4.73
C ASN A 239 4.49 13.34 6.14
N TRP A 240 5.28 13.65 7.18
CA TRP A 240 4.79 13.59 8.55
C TRP A 240 3.68 14.61 8.83
N GLU A 241 3.84 15.83 8.33
CA GLU A 241 2.86 16.91 8.51
C GLU A 241 1.55 16.60 7.75
N ASN A 242 1.63 16.11 6.52
CA ASN A 242 0.48 15.63 5.75
C ASN A 242 -0.27 14.51 6.49
N SER A 243 0.46 13.57 7.09
CA SER A 243 -0.14 12.49 7.88
C SER A 243 -0.91 13.01 9.10
N ILE A 244 -0.47 14.12 9.72
CA ILE A 244 -1.20 14.76 10.83
C ILE A 244 -2.47 15.44 10.33
N PHE A 245 -2.40 16.15 9.21
CA PHE A 245 -3.56 16.84 8.65
C PHE A 245 -4.62 15.87 8.17
N GLU A 246 -4.24 14.78 7.50
CA GLU A 246 -5.16 13.71 7.14
C GLU A 246 -5.86 13.15 8.39
N ASN A 247 -5.10 12.82 9.44
CA ASN A 247 -5.67 12.33 10.70
C ASN A 247 -6.63 13.33 11.35
N LEU A 248 -6.36 14.63 11.25
CA LEU A 248 -7.25 15.67 11.77
C LEU A 248 -8.53 15.79 10.93
N ILE A 249 -8.40 15.79 9.60
CA ILE A 249 -9.53 15.82 8.65
C ILE A 249 -10.42 14.60 8.88
N TYR A 250 -9.84 13.40 9.05
CA TYR A 250 -10.58 12.18 9.32
C TYR A 250 -11.32 12.22 10.65
N LYS A 251 -10.73 12.80 11.70
CA LYS A 251 -11.44 12.99 12.99
C LYS A 251 -12.60 13.95 12.87
N LEU A 252 -12.40 15.08 12.18
CA LEU A 252 -13.46 16.07 11.93
C LEU A 252 -14.59 15.49 11.07
N ALA A 253 -14.26 14.75 10.01
CA ALA A 253 -15.24 14.08 9.15
C ALA A 253 -16.04 13.01 9.91
N ARG A 254 -15.41 12.33 10.88
CA ARG A 254 -16.09 11.36 11.74
C ARG A 254 -17.04 12.03 12.75
N GLU A 255 -16.67 13.19 13.28
CA GLU A 255 -17.53 13.95 14.19
C GLU A 255 -18.72 14.62 13.46
N MET A 256 -18.56 14.96 12.18
CA MET A 256 -19.65 15.55 11.38
C MET A 256 -20.68 14.54 10.86
N ASN A 257 -20.35 13.24 10.85
CA ASN A 257 -21.22 12.16 10.37
C ASN A 257 -21.93 11.38 11.50
N ASN A 258 -21.77 11.81 12.75
CA ASN A 258 -22.51 11.34 13.93
C ASN A 258 -23.47 12.43 14.40
#